data_AF-A0A8E0S5J5-F1
#
_entry.id   AF-A0A8E0S5J5-F1
#
_cell.length_a   1.000
_cell.length_b   1.000
_cell.length_c   1.000
_cell.angle_alpha   90.00
_cell.angle_beta   90.00
_cell.angle_gamma   90.00
#
_symmetry.space_group_name_H-M   'P 1'
#
loop_
_entity.id
_entity.type
_entity.pdbx_description
1 polymer ?
#
loop_
_entity_poly.entity_id
_entity_poly.type
_entity_poly.pdbx_seq_one_letter_code
_entity_poly.pdbx_strand_id
1 'polypeptide(L)'
;QRPSLHSVPIPVTLAHEPYANIQSWLPCIPPNPEVGPENARRWTDVVDNAESRPLIVDVRSPTEFARDHIPGAINLPVLDDEQRSKIGLLHSHGDLLRARMEGAALVCTNISKMLLELCRQRISNYVSESKSLSPFERLRSNPSLLIYCWRGGQRSKSLATVLSEIGFPSPVYLLVGGYRSWRRLLLRQLDAWPRWKMTGQFWVVSGLTGSGKSLVLQELTQVNETVLNLESLADHRGSLFGANLAKSSNTLSSGEPSLQPDFVSQKQFENRLHHTLTTDPRWTDSLQNIWIECESRSIGPYCKLNDSLWTRLRATDDRWGAFRVWLDVPVEARIDWIIKSYRHYTTDRGALESTFTL
;
A
#
# COMPACT_ATOMS: atom_id res chain seq x y z
N GLN A 1 -38.96 -9.36 31.46
CA GLN A 1 -39.18 -8.32 30.44
C GLN A 1 -37.87 -7.56 30.28
N ARG A 2 -37.19 -7.71 29.13
CA ARG A 2 -35.99 -6.91 28.81
C ARG A 2 -36.46 -5.48 28.51
N PRO A 3 -35.85 -4.43 29.06
CA PRO A 3 -36.25 -3.06 28.73
C PRO A 3 -35.93 -2.81 27.26
N SER A 4 -36.94 -2.36 26.51
CA SER A 4 -36.79 -1.88 25.14
C SER A 4 -35.88 -0.66 25.16
N LEU A 5 -34.68 -0.81 24.60
CA LEU A 5 -33.86 0.32 24.18
C LEU A 5 -34.63 1.03 23.06
N HIS A 6 -35.45 2.01 23.43
CA HIS A 6 -35.93 3.00 22.49
C HIS A 6 -34.69 3.72 21.95
N SER A 7 -34.30 3.39 20.72
CA SER A 7 -33.25 4.09 19.99
C SER A 7 -33.72 5.53 19.79
N VAL A 8 -33.24 6.44 20.61
CA VAL A 8 -33.39 7.88 20.36
C VAL A 8 -32.78 8.13 18.97
N PRO A 9 -33.52 8.65 18.00
CA PRO A 9 -32.97 8.94 16.67
C PRO A 9 -31.84 9.95 16.85
N ILE A 10 -30.63 9.56 16.48
CA ILE A 10 -29.47 10.47 16.44
C ILE A 10 -29.77 11.48 15.33
N PRO A 11 -29.87 12.78 15.62
CA PRO A 11 -30.17 13.77 14.60
C PRO A 11 -28.99 13.85 13.62
N VAL A 12 -29.22 13.39 12.39
CA VAL A 12 -28.27 13.53 11.29
C VAL A 12 -28.62 14.80 10.55
N THR A 13 -27.72 15.78 10.58
CA THR A 13 -27.89 17.04 9.84
C THR A 13 -26.90 17.09 8.69
N LEU A 14 -27.41 17.33 7.47
CA LEU A 14 -26.58 17.63 6.32
C LEU A 14 -26.16 19.11 6.40
N ALA A 15 -24.86 19.39 6.31
CA ALA A 15 -24.34 20.75 6.42
C ALA A 15 -23.27 21.01 5.34
N HIS A 16 -23.25 22.24 4.82
CA HIS A 16 -22.18 22.73 3.95
C HIS A 16 -20.99 23.26 4.78
N GLU A 17 -19.76 23.01 4.35
CA GLU A 17 -18.54 23.40 5.08
C GLU A 17 -18.20 24.89 4.87
N PRO A 18 -18.05 25.69 5.95
CA PRO A 18 -17.80 27.13 5.84
C PRO A 18 -16.35 27.52 5.44
N TYR A 19 -15.41 26.58 5.34
CA TYR A 19 -13.97 26.86 5.14
C TYR A 19 -13.38 26.36 3.80
N ALA A 20 -14.22 25.96 2.84
CA ALA A 20 -13.80 25.42 1.55
C ALA A 20 -13.68 26.51 0.46
N ASN A 21 -12.47 27.00 0.18
CA ASN A 21 -12.22 28.14 -0.74
C ASN A 21 -11.17 27.87 -1.84
N ILE A 22 -11.15 26.71 -2.51
CA ILE A 22 -10.12 26.43 -3.52
C ILE A 22 -10.72 26.16 -4.91
N GLN A 23 -10.50 27.11 -5.84
CA GLN A 23 -10.64 26.89 -7.27
C GLN A 23 -9.48 26.02 -7.79
N SER A 24 -9.82 24.78 -8.15
CA SER A 24 -9.14 23.85 -9.06
C SER A 24 -7.66 24.14 -9.44
N TRP A 25 -6.76 23.33 -8.89
CA TRP A 25 -5.36 23.20 -9.33
C TRP A 25 -5.24 22.48 -10.70
N LEU A 26 -4.30 22.87 -11.57
CA LEU A 26 -4.01 22.17 -12.83
C LEU A 26 -2.83 21.19 -12.63
N PRO A 27 -3.00 19.87 -12.85
CA PRO A 27 -1.93 18.91 -12.67
C PRO A 27 -0.87 19.06 -13.77
N CYS A 28 0.39 19.22 -13.35
CA CYS A 28 1.53 19.00 -14.24
C CYS A 28 1.61 17.50 -14.57
N ILE A 29 1.27 17.14 -15.81
CA ILE A 29 1.49 15.81 -16.38
C ILE A 29 3.01 15.59 -16.44
N PRO A 30 3.61 14.67 -15.68
CA PRO A 30 5.05 14.46 -15.76
C PRO A 30 5.39 13.65 -17.02
N PRO A 31 6.62 13.73 -17.54
CA PRO A 31 6.98 13.28 -18.88
C PRO A 31 6.70 11.79 -19.13
N ASN A 32 6.48 11.40 -20.38
CA ASN A 32 6.26 10.01 -20.76
C ASN A 32 7.31 9.05 -20.17
N PRO A 33 6.94 7.80 -19.83
CA PRO A 33 7.89 6.84 -19.29
C PRO A 33 9.07 6.62 -20.25
N GLU A 34 10.25 6.46 -19.66
CA GLU A 34 11.53 6.20 -20.35
C GLU A 34 11.41 5.00 -21.31
N VAL A 35 12.07 5.03 -22.47
CA VAL A 35 12.12 3.91 -23.41
C VAL A 35 12.93 2.77 -22.78
N GLY A 36 12.36 1.57 -22.67
CA GLY A 36 13.05 0.39 -22.16
C GLY A 36 13.69 -0.46 -23.27
N PRO A 37 14.50 -1.47 -22.91
CA PRO A 37 15.02 -2.44 -23.87
C PRO A 37 13.88 -3.24 -24.53
N GLU A 38 14.17 -3.91 -25.64
CA GLU A 38 13.20 -4.57 -26.54
C GLU A 38 12.28 -5.61 -25.86
N ASN A 39 12.74 -6.25 -24.78
CA ASN A 39 11.98 -7.22 -23.97
C ASN A 39 11.33 -6.62 -22.71
N ALA A 40 11.37 -5.30 -22.54
CA ALA A 40 10.74 -4.62 -21.43
C ALA A 40 9.29 -4.23 -21.76
N ARG A 41 8.39 -4.44 -20.79
CA ARG A 41 6.98 -4.08 -20.88
C ARG A 41 6.67 -2.91 -19.95
N ARG A 42 5.79 -2.01 -20.38
CA ARG A 42 5.27 -0.97 -19.49
C ARG A 42 4.27 -1.63 -18.54
N TRP A 43 4.06 -1.01 -17.39
CA TRP A 43 3.09 -1.50 -16.42
C TRP A 43 1.67 -1.60 -17.00
N THR A 44 1.27 -0.60 -17.81
CA THR A 44 -0.04 -0.55 -18.47
C THR A 44 -0.26 -1.76 -19.38
N ASP A 45 0.74 -2.14 -20.15
CA ASP A 45 0.69 -3.27 -21.10
C ASP A 45 0.50 -4.61 -20.38
N VAL A 46 0.84 -4.68 -19.08
CA VAL A 46 0.78 -5.89 -18.27
C VAL A 46 -0.51 -5.97 -17.43
N VAL A 47 -1.06 -4.83 -17.00
CA VAL A 47 -2.26 -4.80 -16.16
C VAL A 47 -3.55 -4.89 -16.97
N ASP A 48 -3.57 -4.35 -18.19
CA ASP A 48 -4.78 -4.31 -19.01
C ASP A 48 -5.08 -5.64 -19.72
N ASN A 49 -4.15 -6.62 -19.68
CA ASN A 49 -4.33 -7.95 -20.26
C ASN A 49 -4.71 -8.98 -19.17
N ALA A 50 -6.01 -9.09 -18.87
CA ALA A 50 -6.54 -9.90 -17.77
C ALA A 50 -6.37 -11.42 -17.97
N GLU A 51 -6.25 -11.90 -19.21
CA GLU A 51 -6.27 -13.34 -19.53
C GLU A 51 -4.94 -14.06 -19.21
N SER A 52 -3.84 -13.34 -18.95
CA SER A 52 -2.55 -13.94 -18.59
C SER A 52 -1.62 -13.03 -17.77
N ARG A 53 -2.08 -12.55 -16.62
CA ARG A 53 -1.25 -11.67 -15.76
C ARG A 53 0.03 -12.39 -15.29
N PRO A 54 1.23 -11.88 -15.61
CA PRO A 54 2.48 -12.52 -15.23
C PRO A 54 2.70 -12.47 -13.72
N LEU A 55 3.43 -13.45 -13.21
CA LEU A 55 3.98 -13.43 -11.86
C LEU A 55 5.00 -12.29 -11.74
N ILE A 56 4.73 -11.36 -10.84
CA ILE A 56 5.59 -10.21 -10.60
C ILE A 56 6.74 -10.63 -9.67
N VAL A 57 7.98 -10.38 -10.09
CA VAL A 57 9.19 -10.78 -9.36
C VAL A 57 10.04 -9.54 -9.05
N ASP A 58 10.16 -9.23 -7.76
CA ASP A 58 11.07 -8.20 -7.25
C ASP A 58 12.43 -8.83 -6.94
N VAL A 59 13.48 -8.41 -7.65
CA VAL A 59 14.85 -8.89 -7.40
C VAL A 59 15.67 -7.98 -6.51
N ARG A 60 15.06 -6.95 -5.92
CA ARG A 60 15.72 -6.10 -4.92
C ARG A 60 15.97 -6.88 -3.63
N SER A 61 16.81 -6.31 -2.78
CA SER A 61 17.15 -6.87 -1.48
C SER A 61 15.91 -7.03 -0.57
N PRO A 62 15.94 -7.95 0.41
CA PRO A 62 14.80 -8.19 1.32
C PRO A 62 14.31 -6.92 2.02
N THR A 63 15.23 -6.06 2.49
CA THR A 63 14.86 -4.79 3.12
C THR A 63 14.22 -3.82 2.12
N GLU A 64 14.70 -3.75 0.87
CA GLU A 64 14.07 -2.95 -0.18
C GLU A 64 12.62 -3.42 -0.47
N PHE A 65 12.37 -4.73 -0.45
CA PHE A 65 11.06 -5.34 -0.69
C PHE A 65 10.11 -5.16 0.51
N ALA A 66 10.59 -5.41 1.73
CA ALA A 66 9.83 -5.26 2.97
C ALA A 66 9.37 -3.82 3.19
N ARG A 67 10.21 -2.84 2.84
CA ARG A 67 9.85 -1.42 2.91
C ARG A 67 8.69 -1.08 1.99
N ASP A 68 8.74 -1.52 0.74
CA ASP A 68 7.63 -1.37 -0.20
C ASP A 68 7.88 -2.16 -1.49
N HIS A 69 6.82 -2.69 -2.12
CA HIS A 69 6.90 -3.45 -3.37
C HIS A 69 5.59 -3.37 -4.16
N ILE A 70 5.64 -3.76 -5.43
CA ILE A 70 4.44 -3.85 -6.28
C ILE A 70 3.50 -4.91 -5.70
N PRO A 71 2.20 -4.61 -5.46
CA PRO A 71 1.24 -5.59 -4.92
C PRO A 71 1.22 -6.91 -5.68
N GLY A 72 1.26 -8.02 -4.94
CA GLY A 72 1.25 -9.39 -5.50
C GLY A 72 2.63 -9.92 -5.94
N ALA A 73 3.69 -9.11 -5.86
CA ALA A 73 5.04 -9.53 -6.20
C ALA A 73 5.62 -10.54 -5.18
N ILE A 74 6.44 -11.46 -5.67
CA ILE A 74 7.36 -12.25 -4.84
C ILE A 74 8.74 -11.60 -4.80
N ASN A 75 9.49 -11.82 -3.73
CA ASN A 75 10.89 -11.41 -3.65
C ASN A 75 11.83 -12.57 -4.02
N LEU A 76 12.68 -12.36 -5.02
CA LEU A 76 13.79 -13.24 -5.39
C LEU A 76 15.08 -12.41 -5.48
N PRO A 77 15.69 -12.07 -4.34
CA PRO A 77 16.74 -11.06 -4.25
C PRO A 77 18.02 -11.53 -4.95
N VAL A 78 18.46 -10.85 -6.01
CA VAL A 78 19.76 -11.16 -6.65
C VAL A 78 20.96 -10.70 -5.81
N LEU A 79 20.71 -9.87 -4.81
CA LEU A 79 21.64 -9.48 -3.76
C LEU A 79 20.87 -9.41 -2.44
N ASP A 80 21.45 -9.95 -1.36
CA ASP A 80 20.94 -9.73 -0.01
C ASP A 80 21.22 -8.28 0.47
N ASP A 81 20.79 -7.94 1.69
CA ASP A 81 20.91 -6.58 2.23
C ASP A 81 22.38 -6.15 2.43
N GLU A 82 23.24 -7.06 2.90
CA GLU A 82 24.66 -6.78 3.14
C GLU A 82 25.40 -6.58 1.82
N GLN A 83 25.21 -7.48 0.86
CA GLN A 83 25.75 -7.41 -0.48
C GLN A 83 25.27 -6.13 -1.18
N ARG A 84 23.97 -5.81 -1.08
CA ARG A 84 23.39 -4.59 -1.66
C ARG A 84 24.01 -3.33 -1.05
N SER A 85 24.25 -3.32 0.26
CA SER A 85 24.92 -2.22 0.96
C SER A 85 26.35 -2.06 0.48
N LYS A 86 27.14 -3.14 0.47
CA LYS A 86 28.54 -3.17 0.02
C LYS A 86 28.70 -2.64 -1.41
N ILE A 87 27.93 -3.17 -2.35
CA ILE A 87 27.99 -2.72 -3.76
C ILE A 87 27.50 -1.27 -3.90
N GLY A 88 26.51 -0.87 -3.09
CA GLY A 88 26.05 0.52 -3.03
C GLY A 88 27.14 1.49 -2.59
N LEU A 89 27.93 1.11 -1.59
CA LEU A 89 29.08 1.90 -1.11
C LEU A 89 30.16 2.01 -2.18
N LEU A 90 30.53 0.92 -2.84
CA LEU A 90 31.54 0.98 -3.93
C LEU A 90 31.10 1.94 -5.05
N HIS A 91 29.82 1.92 -5.41
CA HIS A 91 29.26 2.87 -6.37
C HIS A 91 29.32 4.33 -5.90
N SER A 92 29.02 4.60 -4.62
CA SER A 92 29.05 5.98 -4.10
C SER A 92 30.46 6.54 -3.97
N HIS A 93 31.46 5.69 -3.76
CA HIS A 93 32.88 6.08 -3.70
C HIS A 93 33.53 6.25 -5.08
N GLY A 94 32.79 6.03 -6.18
CA GLY A 94 33.26 6.29 -7.54
C GLY A 94 34.00 5.14 -8.24
N ASP A 95 34.24 4.02 -7.55
CA ASP A 95 34.88 2.83 -8.15
C ASP A 95 33.86 1.96 -8.91
N LEU A 96 33.42 2.48 -10.06
CA LEU A 96 32.35 1.86 -10.85
C LEU A 96 32.73 0.50 -11.43
N LEU A 97 34.00 0.31 -11.82
CA LEU A 97 34.45 -0.94 -12.41
C LEU A 97 34.45 -2.06 -11.35
N ARG A 98 35.02 -1.80 -10.18
CA ARG A 98 35.02 -2.75 -9.08
C ARG A 98 33.61 -3.06 -8.59
N ALA A 99 32.76 -2.05 -8.43
CA ALA A 99 31.36 -2.24 -8.05
C ALA A 99 30.62 -3.16 -9.03
N ARG A 100 30.86 -3.01 -10.33
CA ARG A 100 30.29 -3.87 -11.38
C ARG A 100 30.84 -5.28 -11.34
N MET A 101 32.15 -5.46 -11.18
CA MET A 101 32.79 -6.78 -11.12
C MET A 101 32.34 -7.56 -9.89
N GLU A 102 32.47 -6.98 -8.69
CA GLU A 102 32.03 -7.61 -7.44
C GLU A 102 30.51 -7.86 -7.45
N GLY A 103 29.73 -6.88 -7.93
CA GLY A 103 28.28 -7.01 -8.03
C GLY A 103 27.86 -8.14 -8.98
N ALA A 104 28.48 -8.25 -10.15
CA ALA A 104 28.20 -9.31 -11.10
C ALA A 104 28.54 -10.69 -10.53
N ALA A 105 29.69 -10.84 -9.86
CA ALA A 105 30.08 -12.09 -9.22
C ALA A 105 29.04 -12.55 -8.19
N LEU A 106 28.62 -11.66 -7.30
CA LEU A 106 27.60 -11.95 -6.28
C LEU A 106 26.24 -12.30 -6.90
N VAL A 107 25.81 -11.53 -7.90
CA VAL A 107 24.56 -11.80 -8.64
C VAL A 107 24.61 -13.18 -9.30
N CYS A 108 25.70 -13.55 -9.96
CA CYS A 108 25.87 -14.87 -10.57
C CYS A 108 25.81 -15.99 -9.52
N THR A 109 26.49 -15.82 -8.37
CA THR A 109 26.44 -16.79 -7.26
C THR A 109 25.00 -16.96 -6.74
N ASN A 110 24.26 -15.88 -6.55
CA ASN A 110 22.90 -15.94 -6.03
C ASN A 110 21.91 -16.52 -7.05
N ILE A 111 22.03 -16.16 -8.33
CA ILE A 111 21.23 -16.78 -9.40
C ILE A 111 21.50 -18.27 -9.47
N SER A 112 22.76 -18.71 -9.38
CA SER A 112 23.12 -20.14 -9.34
C SER A 112 22.40 -20.86 -8.19
N LYS A 113 22.43 -20.29 -6.97
CA LYS A 113 21.69 -20.83 -5.82
C LYS A 113 20.18 -20.91 -6.08
N MET A 114 19.58 -19.87 -6.66
CA MET A 114 18.15 -19.85 -7.01
C MET A 114 17.78 -20.94 -8.02
N LEU A 115 18.60 -21.14 -9.06
CA LEU A 115 18.35 -22.17 -10.07
C LEU A 115 18.45 -23.57 -9.47
N LEU A 116 19.44 -23.81 -8.61
CA LEU A 116 19.55 -25.09 -7.88
C LEU A 116 18.31 -25.34 -7.03
N GLU A 117 17.79 -24.31 -6.35
CA GLU A 117 16.57 -24.44 -5.57
C GLU A 117 15.34 -24.70 -6.44
N LEU A 118 15.20 -24.01 -7.58
CA LEU A 118 14.14 -24.28 -8.55
C LEU A 118 14.19 -25.72 -9.08
N CYS A 119 15.39 -26.24 -9.36
CA CYS A 119 15.58 -27.62 -9.76
C CYS A 119 15.16 -28.60 -8.65
N ARG A 120 15.56 -28.35 -7.39
CA ARG A 120 15.14 -29.18 -6.25
C ARG A 120 13.63 -29.19 -6.12
N GLN A 121 12.99 -28.03 -6.14
CA GLN A 121 11.54 -27.89 -6.01
C GLN A 121 10.78 -28.55 -7.16
N ARG A 122 11.34 -28.62 -8.37
CA ARG A 122 10.74 -29.34 -9.51
C ARG A 122 10.88 -30.86 -9.40
N ILE A 123 11.99 -31.35 -8.83
CA ILE A 123 12.25 -32.78 -8.69
C ILE A 123 11.53 -33.36 -7.47
N SER A 124 11.50 -32.61 -6.36
CA SER A 124 10.76 -33.01 -5.18
C SER A 124 9.27 -32.78 -5.43
N ASN A 125 8.47 -33.85 -5.54
CA ASN A 125 7.00 -33.81 -5.42
C ASN A 125 6.52 -33.38 -4.02
N TYR A 126 7.41 -32.77 -3.22
CA TYR A 126 7.14 -32.30 -1.89
C TYR A 126 6.35 -30.99 -1.98
N VAL A 127 5.04 -31.12 -1.80
CA VAL A 127 4.14 -30.01 -1.53
C VAL A 127 4.27 -29.73 -0.04
N SER A 128 4.80 -28.56 0.33
CA SER A 128 4.77 -28.17 1.74
C SER A 128 3.30 -27.93 2.15
N GLU A 129 2.87 -28.46 3.30
CA GLU A 129 1.50 -28.24 3.83
C GLU A 129 1.29 -26.81 4.35
N SER A 130 2.25 -25.90 4.12
CA SER A 130 2.13 -24.48 4.47
C SER A 130 1.11 -23.80 3.55
N LYS A 131 0.08 -23.19 4.16
CA LYS A 131 -0.92 -22.36 3.45
C LYS A 131 -0.31 -21.13 2.75
N SER A 132 0.94 -20.76 3.06
CA SER A 132 1.69 -19.74 2.33
C SER A 132 2.66 -20.42 1.38
N LEU A 133 2.35 -20.36 0.08
CA LEU A 133 3.25 -20.86 -0.96
C LEU A 133 4.53 -20.03 -0.95
N SER A 134 5.66 -20.69 -0.76
CA SER A 134 6.99 -20.11 -0.93
C SER A 134 7.11 -19.40 -2.30
N PRO A 135 7.99 -18.39 -2.43
CA PRO A 135 8.26 -17.75 -3.72
C PRO A 135 8.57 -18.75 -4.84
N PHE A 136 9.27 -19.84 -4.53
CA PHE A 136 9.65 -20.89 -5.47
C PHE A 136 8.49 -21.81 -5.86
N GLU A 137 7.55 -22.07 -4.96
CA GLU A 137 6.32 -22.81 -5.27
C GLU A 137 5.49 -22.10 -6.35
N ARG A 138 5.40 -20.77 -6.29
CA ARG A 138 4.70 -19.97 -7.32
C ARG A 138 5.36 -20.05 -8.70
N LEU A 139 6.62 -20.46 -8.79
CA LEU A 139 7.33 -20.65 -10.06
C LEU A 139 7.14 -22.05 -10.66
N ARG A 140 6.63 -23.04 -9.89
CA ARG A 140 6.43 -24.43 -10.37
C ARG A 140 5.45 -24.53 -11.53
N SER A 141 4.43 -23.67 -11.56
CA SER A 141 3.45 -23.62 -12.66
C SER A 141 4.00 -23.01 -13.95
N ASN A 142 5.28 -22.64 -13.98
CA ASN A 142 5.93 -21.95 -15.08
C ASN A 142 5.10 -20.74 -15.57
N PRO A 143 4.76 -19.77 -14.70
CA PRO A 143 4.02 -18.61 -15.14
C PRO A 143 4.88 -17.70 -16.01
N SER A 144 4.27 -16.89 -16.87
CA SER A 144 4.94 -15.72 -17.45
C SER A 144 5.48 -14.85 -16.31
N LEU A 145 6.69 -14.29 -16.46
CA LEU A 145 7.35 -13.52 -15.41
C LEU A 145 7.46 -12.05 -15.79
N LEU A 146 7.20 -11.14 -14.84
CA LEU A 146 7.56 -9.73 -14.95
C LEU A 146 8.58 -9.40 -13.87
N ILE A 147 9.84 -9.28 -14.26
CA ILE A 147 10.98 -9.10 -13.36
C ILE A 147 11.33 -7.61 -13.27
N TYR A 148 11.52 -7.10 -12.05
CA TYR A 148 11.94 -5.72 -11.83
C TYR A 148 12.99 -5.59 -10.73
N CYS A 149 13.78 -4.53 -10.85
CA CYS A 149 14.60 -3.99 -9.77
C CYS A 149 14.27 -2.50 -9.59
N TRP A 150 15.06 -1.75 -8.82
CA TRP A 150 14.77 -0.33 -8.56
C TRP A 150 14.58 0.54 -9.82
N ARG A 151 15.44 0.37 -10.84
CA ARG A 151 15.46 1.18 -12.08
C ARG A 151 15.31 0.36 -13.37
N GLY A 152 15.03 -0.95 -13.28
CA GLY A 152 14.98 -1.82 -14.45
C GLY A 152 16.35 -1.98 -15.14
N GLY A 153 17.44 -1.89 -14.36
CA GLY A 153 18.82 -1.96 -14.85
C GLY A 153 19.43 -3.37 -14.76
N GLN A 154 20.74 -3.42 -14.51
CA GLN A 154 21.54 -4.65 -14.55
C GLN A 154 20.99 -5.76 -13.63
N ARG A 155 20.56 -5.45 -12.40
CA ARG A 155 20.05 -6.45 -11.44
C ARG A 155 18.92 -7.32 -11.99
N SER A 156 17.87 -6.71 -12.52
CA SER A 156 16.74 -7.44 -13.11
C SER A 156 17.10 -8.08 -14.45
N LYS A 157 17.94 -7.40 -15.25
CA LYS A 157 18.40 -7.94 -16.54
C LYS A 157 19.20 -9.23 -16.36
N SER A 158 20.07 -9.33 -15.36
CA SER A 158 20.88 -10.52 -15.10
C SER A 158 20.04 -11.77 -14.88
N LEU A 159 19.03 -11.71 -14.00
CA LEU A 159 18.14 -12.86 -13.77
C LEU A 159 17.31 -13.17 -15.03
N ALA A 160 16.74 -12.14 -15.67
CA ALA A 160 15.95 -12.33 -16.88
C ALA A 160 16.75 -13.00 -18.01
N THR A 161 17.99 -12.53 -18.26
CA THR A 161 18.89 -13.12 -19.24
C THR A 161 19.14 -14.59 -18.93
N VAL A 162 19.56 -14.93 -17.70
CA VAL A 162 19.83 -16.33 -17.36
C VAL A 162 18.59 -17.20 -17.55
N LEU A 163 17.41 -16.76 -17.11
CA LEU A 163 16.16 -17.51 -17.28
C LEU A 163 15.78 -17.68 -18.77
N SER A 164 15.99 -16.66 -19.60
CA SER A 164 15.76 -16.75 -21.04
C SER A 164 16.73 -17.72 -21.72
N GLU A 165 18.03 -17.65 -21.40
CA GLU A 165 19.06 -18.50 -22.00
C GLU A 165 18.90 -19.99 -21.66
N ILE A 166 18.42 -20.32 -20.45
CA ILE A 166 18.12 -21.71 -20.08
C ILE A 166 16.78 -22.22 -20.65
N GLY A 167 16.07 -21.41 -21.42
CA GLY A 167 14.78 -21.76 -22.01
C GLY A 167 13.67 -21.92 -20.97
N PHE A 168 13.54 -20.97 -20.02
CA PHE A 168 12.41 -20.99 -19.08
C PHE A 168 11.08 -21.12 -19.86
N PRO A 169 10.17 -22.04 -19.49
CA PRO A 169 9.09 -22.48 -20.39
C PRO A 169 8.09 -21.38 -20.79
N SER A 170 8.05 -20.28 -20.04
CA SER A 170 7.13 -19.18 -20.25
C SER A 170 7.86 -17.85 -20.46
N PRO A 171 7.20 -16.85 -21.07
CA PRO A 171 7.82 -15.56 -21.35
C PRO A 171 8.38 -14.88 -20.09
N VAL A 172 9.58 -14.31 -20.22
CA VAL A 172 10.25 -13.51 -19.18
C VAL A 172 10.37 -12.07 -19.63
N TYR A 173 9.65 -11.18 -18.95
CA TYR A 173 9.61 -9.74 -19.24
C TYR A 173 10.37 -8.93 -18.21
N LEU A 174 10.87 -7.76 -18.62
CA LEU A 174 11.42 -6.75 -17.73
C LEU A 174 10.42 -5.60 -17.53
N LEU A 175 10.29 -5.08 -16.30
CA LEU A 175 9.53 -3.84 -16.10
C LEU A 175 10.36 -2.63 -16.56
N VAL A 176 9.87 -1.93 -17.58
CA VAL A 176 10.50 -0.70 -18.10
C VAL A 176 10.69 0.31 -16.97
N GLY A 177 11.93 0.72 -16.69
CA GLY A 177 12.27 1.69 -15.64
C GLY A 177 12.12 1.17 -14.20
N GLY A 178 11.76 -0.11 -14.01
CA GLY A 178 11.68 -0.81 -12.73
C GLY A 178 10.64 -0.25 -11.75
N TYR A 179 10.85 -0.50 -10.46
CA TYR A 179 9.96 -0.03 -9.40
C TYR A 179 9.81 1.51 -9.41
N ARG A 180 10.85 2.26 -9.77
CA ARG A 180 10.81 3.73 -9.82
C ARG A 180 9.81 4.25 -10.87
N SER A 181 9.72 3.64 -12.05
CA SER A 181 8.78 4.07 -13.09
C SER A 181 7.34 3.73 -12.69
N TRP A 182 7.12 2.52 -12.16
CA TRP A 182 5.84 2.10 -11.60
C TRP A 182 5.39 3.06 -10.51
N ARG A 183 6.31 3.43 -9.60
CA ARG A 183 5.98 4.36 -8.52
C ARG A 183 5.61 5.75 -9.03
N ARG A 184 6.31 6.25 -10.05
CA ARG A 184 5.96 7.51 -10.72
C ARG A 184 4.56 7.44 -11.34
N LEU A 185 4.22 6.32 -11.99
CA LEU A 185 2.89 6.10 -12.56
C LEU A 185 1.81 6.08 -11.47
N LEU A 186 2.04 5.36 -10.37
CA LEU A 186 1.12 5.28 -9.23
C LEU A 186 0.82 6.65 -8.65
N LEU A 187 1.85 7.46 -8.38
CA LEU A 187 1.68 8.81 -7.84
C LEU A 187 0.91 9.71 -8.80
N ARG A 188 1.25 9.68 -10.10
CA ARG A 188 0.49 10.40 -11.14
C ARG A 188 -0.97 10.00 -11.15
N GLN A 189 -1.21 8.71 -11.05
CA GLN A 189 -2.55 8.17 -11.08
C GLN A 189 -3.33 8.62 -9.85
N LEU A 190 -2.75 8.57 -8.65
CA LEU A 190 -3.38 9.13 -7.45
C LEU A 190 -3.69 10.62 -7.63
N ASP A 191 -2.74 11.41 -8.14
CA ASP A 191 -2.91 12.84 -8.40
C ASP A 191 -3.89 13.14 -9.55
N ALA A 192 -4.18 12.18 -10.41
CA ALA A 192 -5.21 12.31 -11.44
C ALA A 192 -6.57 11.72 -11.00
N TRP A 193 -6.59 10.80 -10.02
CA TRP A 193 -7.72 9.89 -9.83
C TRP A 193 -9.05 10.51 -9.38
N PRO A 194 -9.17 11.73 -8.84
CA PRO A 194 -10.51 12.25 -8.63
C PRO A 194 -11.12 12.90 -9.88
N ARG A 195 -10.44 12.96 -11.03
CA ARG A 195 -10.95 13.67 -12.24
C ARG A 195 -11.46 12.78 -13.36
N TRP A 196 -11.00 11.53 -13.49
CA TRP A 196 -11.29 10.71 -14.69
C TRP A 196 -11.94 9.36 -14.43
N LYS A 197 -11.92 8.84 -13.19
CA LYS A 197 -12.45 7.49 -12.90
C LYS A 197 -13.27 7.36 -11.62
N MET A 198 -13.23 8.32 -10.70
CA MET A 198 -14.11 8.32 -9.51
C MET A 198 -15.35 9.15 -9.82
N THR A 199 -16.37 8.54 -10.38
CA THR A 199 -17.62 9.24 -10.74
C THR A 199 -18.65 9.22 -9.60
N GLY A 200 -18.48 8.36 -8.60
CA GLY A 200 -19.36 8.27 -7.44
C GLY A 200 -19.34 9.51 -6.53
N GLN A 201 -20.43 9.69 -5.81
CA GLN A 201 -20.63 10.80 -4.88
C GLN A 201 -19.93 10.52 -3.54
N PHE A 202 -19.11 11.46 -3.06
CA PHE A 202 -18.45 11.33 -1.77
C PHE A 202 -19.33 11.82 -0.62
N TRP A 203 -19.35 11.05 0.46
CA TRP A 203 -20.01 11.33 1.73
C TRP A 203 -18.96 11.28 2.85
N VAL A 204 -18.61 12.44 3.38
CA VAL A 204 -17.61 12.57 4.45
C VAL A 204 -18.32 12.55 5.80
N VAL A 205 -18.09 11.48 6.56
CA VAL A 205 -18.54 11.37 7.95
C VAL A 205 -17.64 12.26 8.80
N SER A 206 -18.24 13.29 9.40
CA SER A 206 -17.58 14.32 10.20
C SER A 206 -18.16 14.33 11.61
N GLY A 207 -17.40 14.85 12.57
CA GLY A 207 -17.84 14.95 13.96
C GLY A 207 -16.66 15.02 14.90
N LEU A 208 -16.91 15.43 16.15
CA LEU A 208 -15.87 15.57 17.16
C LEU A 208 -15.17 14.24 17.47
N THR A 209 -14.00 14.31 18.11
CA THR A 209 -13.33 13.11 18.62
C THR A 209 -14.24 12.40 19.63
N GLY A 210 -14.27 11.07 19.56
CA GLY A 210 -15.14 10.24 20.37
C GLY A 210 -16.55 10.04 19.80
N SER A 211 -16.92 10.68 18.68
CA SER A 211 -18.27 10.54 18.07
C SER A 211 -18.52 9.19 17.35
N GLY A 212 -17.59 8.24 17.39
CA GLY A 212 -17.80 6.91 16.79
C GLY A 212 -17.78 6.85 15.26
N LYS A 213 -17.12 7.79 14.57
CA LYS A 213 -17.05 7.83 13.09
C LYS A 213 -16.62 6.50 12.47
N SER A 214 -15.54 5.91 12.97
CA SER A 214 -15.05 4.62 12.48
C SER A 214 -16.04 3.46 12.71
N LEU A 215 -16.89 3.53 13.75
CA LEU A 215 -17.99 2.55 13.93
C LEU A 215 -19.05 2.71 12.84
N VAL A 216 -19.44 3.95 12.55
CA VAL A 216 -20.40 4.23 11.47
C VAL A 216 -19.87 3.70 10.13
N LEU A 217 -18.58 3.90 9.83
CA LEU A 217 -17.95 3.34 8.63
C LEU A 217 -17.95 1.80 8.62
N GLN A 218 -17.77 1.15 9.77
CA GLN A 218 -17.85 -0.32 9.89
C GLN A 218 -19.27 -0.82 9.63
N GLU A 219 -20.29 -0.19 10.21
CA GLU A 219 -21.70 -0.53 9.97
C GLU A 219 -22.09 -0.31 8.51
N LEU A 220 -21.65 0.79 7.88
CA LEU A 220 -21.85 1.03 6.45
C LEU A 220 -21.23 -0.09 5.60
N THR A 221 -20.04 -0.56 5.97
CA THR A 221 -19.40 -1.69 5.30
C THR A 221 -20.24 -2.97 5.44
N GLN A 222 -20.85 -3.22 6.61
CA GLN A 222 -21.70 -4.39 6.86
C GLN A 222 -22.98 -4.38 6.03
N VAL A 223 -23.53 -3.21 5.73
CA VAL A 223 -24.70 -3.06 4.83
C VAL A 223 -24.31 -2.92 3.35
N ASN A 224 -23.07 -3.27 3.00
CA ASN A 224 -22.55 -3.35 1.64
C ASN A 224 -22.41 -1.99 0.91
N GLU A 225 -22.31 -0.89 1.66
CA GLU A 225 -21.93 0.41 1.11
C GLU A 225 -20.43 0.45 0.76
N THR A 226 -20.04 1.38 -0.12
CA THR A 226 -18.63 1.56 -0.49
C THR A 226 -17.94 2.49 0.51
N VAL A 227 -16.98 1.95 1.27
CA VAL A 227 -16.29 2.68 2.34
C VAL A 227 -14.79 2.80 2.05
N LEU A 228 -14.27 4.03 2.04
CA LEU A 228 -12.84 4.32 2.04
C LEU A 228 -12.34 4.56 3.47
N ASN A 229 -11.92 3.50 4.16
CA ASN A 229 -11.35 3.65 5.50
C ASN A 229 -9.86 4.02 5.42
N LEU A 230 -9.57 5.33 5.45
CA LEU A 230 -8.22 5.87 5.35
C LEU A 230 -7.33 5.47 6.54
N GLU A 231 -7.87 5.42 7.76
CA GLU A 231 -7.12 5.02 8.95
C GLU A 231 -6.68 3.56 8.86
N SER A 232 -7.56 2.67 8.39
CA SER A 232 -7.26 1.26 8.14
C SER A 232 -6.14 1.09 7.11
N LEU A 233 -6.14 1.87 6.03
CA LEU A 233 -5.06 1.84 5.04
C LEU A 233 -3.71 2.27 5.64
N ALA A 234 -3.71 3.17 6.62
CA ALA A 234 -2.53 3.64 7.34
C ALA A 234 -2.14 2.78 8.57
N ASP A 235 -2.87 1.69 8.87
CA ASP A 235 -2.81 0.95 10.15
C ASP A 235 -2.91 1.87 11.39
N HIS A 236 -3.60 3.01 11.25
CA HIS A 236 -3.79 4.01 12.30
C HIS A 236 -5.06 3.73 13.11
N ARG A 237 -5.11 4.16 14.37
CA ARG A 237 -6.34 4.16 15.19
C ARG A 237 -6.64 5.56 15.70
N GLY A 238 -7.65 6.22 15.14
CA GLY A 238 -8.33 7.38 15.69
C GLY A 238 -7.48 8.64 15.90
N SER A 239 -8.14 9.79 15.98
CA SER A 239 -7.52 11.12 15.94
C SER A 239 -6.62 11.52 17.14
N LEU A 240 -6.43 10.68 18.18
CA LEU A 240 -5.71 11.09 19.41
C LEU A 240 -4.57 10.16 19.87
N PHE A 241 -4.60 8.85 19.60
CA PHE A 241 -3.60 7.90 20.15
C PHE A 241 -3.09 6.92 19.09
N GLY A 242 -2.78 7.46 17.92
CA GLY A 242 -2.59 6.86 16.60
C GLY A 242 -1.78 5.58 16.37
N ALA A 243 -1.24 4.92 17.39
CA ALA A 243 -0.47 3.68 17.24
C ALA A 243 -1.32 2.43 17.58
N ASN A 244 -1.38 1.47 16.66
CA ASN A 244 -1.86 0.12 16.95
C ASN A 244 -0.82 -0.64 17.79
N LEU A 245 -0.81 -0.43 19.12
CA LEU A 245 0.05 -1.17 20.05
C LEU A 245 -0.24 -2.69 20.07
N ALA A 246 -1.40 -3.12 19.56
CA ALA A 246 -1.77 -4.54 19.49
C ALA A 246 -0.87 -5.39 18.56
N LYS A 247 -0.05 -4.77 17.69
CA LYS A 247 0.97 -5.50 16.92
C LYS A 247 2.29 -5.68 17.67
N SER A 248 2.57 -4.83 18.66
CA SER A 248 3.78 -4.91 19.50
C SER A 248 3.71 -6.02 20.56
N SER A 249 2.50 -6.43 20.98
CA SER A 249 2.34 -7.47 22.01
C SER A 249 2.45 -8.91 21.51
N ASN A 250 2.44 -9.16 20.18
CA ASN A 250 2.56 -10.51 19.60
C ASN A 250 3.97 -10.85 19.07
N THR A 251 4.92 -9.90 19.13
CA THR A 251 6.33 -10.13 18.73
C THR A 251 7.23 -10.59 19.88
N LEU A 252 6.71 -10.74 21.10
CA LEU A 252 7.48 -11.22 22.26
C LEU A 252 7.58 -12.75 22.37
N SER A 253 6.89 -13.53 21.52
CA SER A 253 6.89 -15.01 21.61
C SER A 253 7.80 -15.72 20.59
N SER A 254 8.50 -15.01 19.73
CA SER A 254 9.50 -15.60 18.83
C SER A 254 10.64 -14.61 18.64
N GLY A 255 11.81 -14.89 19.22
CA GLY A 255 12.98 -14.01 19.30
C GLY A 255 13.68 -13.67 17.98
N GLU A 256 12.95 -13.60 16.86
CA GLU A 256 13.45 -13.06 15.61
C GLU A 256 12.96 -11.60 15.44
N PRO A 257 13.86 -10.63 15.23
CA PRO A 257 13.46 -9.25 14.99
C PRO A 257 12.66 -9.18 13.68
N SER A 258 11.41 -8.72 13.78
CA SER A 258 10.60 -8.43 12.60
C SER A 258 11.27 -7.29 11.82
N LEU A 259 11.74 -7.58 10.59
CA LEU A 259 12.36 -6.61 9.68
C LEU A 259 11.39 -5.53 9.15
N GLN A 260 10.12 -5.55 9.56
CA GLN A 260 9.12 -4.55 9.16
C GLN A 260 8.98 -3.48 10.24
N PRO A 261 8.93 -2.19 9.87
CA PRO A 261 8.62 -1.12 10.81
C PRO A 261 7.23 -1.31 11.42
N ASP A 262 7.06 -0.96 12.69
CA ASP A 262 5.79 -1.02 13.43
C ASP A 262 4.71 -0.05 12.88
N PHE A 263 5.08 0.78 11.90
CA PHE A 263 4.24 1.80 11.29
C PHE A 263 4.22 1.67 9.76
N VAL A 264 3.10 2.06 9.15
CA VAL A 264 2.95 2.14 7.71
C VAL A 264 3.63 3.41 7.20
N SER A 265 4.61 3.26 6.30
CA SER A 265 5.24 4.40 5.66
C SER A 265 4.29 5.08 4.66
N GLN A 266 4.52 6.37 4.36
CA GLN A 266 3.82 7.09 3.28
C GLN A 266 3.77 6.26 1.99
N LYS A 267 4.86 5.53 1.69
CA LYS A 267 4.94 4.79 0.44
C LYS A 267 3.97 3.61 0.39
N GLN A 268 3.90 2.86 1.47
CA GLN A 268 2.99 1.73 1.63
C GLN A 268 1.53 2.21 1.68
N PHE A 269 1.25 3.32 2.37
CA PHE A 269 -0.08 3.93 2.40
C PHE A 269 -0.57 4.28 0.99
N GLU A 270 0.23 5.01 0.22
CA GLU A 270 -0.10 5.36 -1.18
C GLU A 270 -0.29 4.11 -2.06
N ASN A 271 0.46 3.04 -1.83
CA ASN A 271 0.25 1.77 -2.54
C ASN A 271 -1.07 1.11 -2.19
N ARG A 272 -1.39 1.02 -0.89
CA ARG A 272 -2.65 0.45 -0.42
C ARG A 272 -3.82 1.26 -0.95
N LEU A 273 -3.74 2.59 -0.89
CA LEU A 273 -4.74 3.50 -1.43
C LEU A 273 -4.93 3.30 -2.93
N HIS A 274 -3.84 3.33 -3.71
CA HIS A 274 -3.89 3.10 -5.15
C HIS A 274 -4.47 1.73 -5.49
N HIS A 275 -4.01 0.67 -4.82
CA HIS A 275 -4.54 -0.67 -5.03
C HIS A 275 -6.04 -0.72 -4.79
N THR A 276 -6.52 -0.25 -3.63
CA THR A 276 -7.96 -0.17 -3.31
C THR A 276 -8.74 0.55 -4.41
N LEU A 277 -8.27 1.72 -4.86
CA LEU A 277 -8.93 2.55 -5.88
C LEU A 277 -8.93 1.92 -7.28
N THR A 278 -8.00 1.00 -7.56
CA THR A 278 -7.83 0.41 -8.90
C THR A 278 -8.48 -0.96 -9.06
N THR A 279 -8.61 -1.73 -7.97
CA THR A 279 -9.05 -3.12 -8.04
C THR A 279 -10.54 -3.31 -7.76
N ASP A 280 -11.15 -2.37 -7.04
CA ASP A 280 -12.56 -2.46 -6.71
C ASP A 280 -13.38 -1.73 -7.79
N PRO A 281 -14.23 -2.45 -8.56
CA PRO A 281 -14.98 -1.86 -9.67
C PRO A 281 -15.98 -0.79 -9.20
N ARG A 282 -16.36 -0.78 -7.91
CA ARG A 282 -17.28 0.20 -7.33
C ARG A 282 -16.77 1.64 -7.46
N TRP A 283 -15.45 1.85 -7.59
CA TRP A 283 -14.89 3.20 -7.78
C TRP A 283 -15.24 3.84 -9.12
N THR A 284 -15.51 3.03 -10.14
CA THR A 284 -15.84 3.50 -11.50
C THR A 284 -17.34 3.61 -11.77
N ASP A 285 -18.16 3.17 -10.82
CA ASP A 285 -19.61 3.29 -10.91
C ASP A 285 -20.08 4.66 -10.41
N SER A 286 -20.72 5.44 -11.29
CA SER A 286 -21.20 6.79 -10.97
C SER A 286 -22.38 6.80 -10.00
N LEU A 287 -23.05 5.66 -9.82
CA LEU A 287 -24.25 5.55 -9.00
C LEU A 287 -23.94 5.20 -7.53
N GLN A 288 -22.68 4.93 -7.20
CA GLN A 288 -22.29 4.51 -5.86
C GLN A 288 -22.00 5.72 -4.95
N ASN A 289 -22.50 5.63 -3.71
CA ASN A 289 -22.07 6.50 -2.62
C ASN A 289 -20.76 5.98 -2.05
N ILE A 290 -19.79 6.89 -1.89
CA ILE A 290 -18.49 6.60 -1.32
C ILE A 290 -18.40 7.26 0.04
N TRP A 291 -18.39 6.45 1.09
CA TRP A 291 -18.30 6.92 2.48
C TRP A 291 -16.85 6.98 2.93
N ILE A 292 -16.46 8.07 3.57
CA ILE A 292 -15.08 8.29 4.02
C ILE A 292 -15.08 9.08 5.33
N GLU A 293 -14.09 8.84 6.18
CA GLU A 293 -13.73 9.76 7.25
C GLU A 293 -12.44 10.50 6.86
N CYS A 294 -12.45 11.82 6.96
CA CYS A 294 -11.25 12.61 6.72
C CYS A 294 -11.34 13.96 7.42
N GLU A 295 -10.75 14.05 8.61
CA GLU A 295 -10.67 15.31 9.37
C GLU A 295 -9.54 16.22 8.87
N SER A 296 -8.45 15.62 8.40
CA SER A 296 -7.22 16.33 8.06
C SER A 296 -6.53 15.70 6.86
N ARG A 297 -5.63 16.45 6.21
CA ARG A 297 -4.80 15.91 5.14
C ARG A 297 -3.84 14.81 5.63
N SER A 298 -3.42 14.89 6.89
CA SER A 298 -2.57 13.90 7.53
C SER A 298 -3.43 12.80 8.18
N ILE A 299 -3.06 11.56 7.94
CA ILE A 299 -3.65 10.37 8.56
C ILE A 299 -2.58 9.84 9.51
N GLY A 300 -2.66 10.28 10.76
CA GLY A 300 -1.57 10.08 11.71
C GLY A 300 -0.27 10.81 11.33
N PRO A 301 0.85 10.46 11.97
CA PRO A 301 2.11 11.19 11.82
C PRO A 301 2.86 10.90 10.49
N TYR A 302 2.65 9.73 9.90
CA TYR A 302 3.48 9.23 8.78
C TYR A 302 2.77 9.19 7.43
N CYS A 303 1.44 9.30 7.39
CA CYS A 303 0.66 9.17 6.17
C CYS A 303 -0.05 10.49 5.84
N LYS A 304 -0.07 10.85 4.57
CA LYS A 304 -0.71 12.07 4.04
C LYS A 304 -1.46 11.76 2.77
N LEU A 305 -2.62 12.38 2.63
CA LEU A 305 -3.38 12.38 1.38
C LEU A 305 -2.68 13.23 0.31
N ASN A 306 -2.81 12.76 -0.91
CA ASN A 306 -2.35 13.47 -2.08
C ASN A 306 -3.27 14.66 -2.40
N ASP A 307 -2.76 15.63 -3.16
CA ASP A 307 -3.44 16.92 -3.36
C ASP A 307 -4.82 16.76 -3.96
N SER A 308 -4.96 15.85 -4.93
CA SER A 308 -6.19 15.73 -5.70
C SER A 308 -7.33 15.11 -4.91
N LEU A 309 -7.09 14.01 -4.18
CA LEU A 309 -8.12 13.43 -3.31
C LEU A 309 -8.49 14.40 -2.20
N TRP A 310 -7.48 15.04 -1.58
CA TRP A 310 -7.71 16.05 -0.55
C TRP A 310 -8.55 17.23 -1.05
N THR A 311 -8.25 17.75 -2.25
CA THR A 311 -9.01 18.84 -2.87
C THR A 311 -10.45 18.42 -3.14
N ARG A 312 -10.68 17.18 -3.59
CA ARG A 312 -12.04 16.67 -3.81
C ARG A 312 -12.85 16.55 -2.52
N LEU A 313 -12.25 16.03 -1.44
CA LEU A 313 -12.91 15.92 -0.14
C LEU A 313 -13.29 17.29 0.46
N ARG A 314 -12.63 18.35 0.00
CA ARG A 314 -12.87 19.75 0.38
C ARG A 314 -13.74 20.50 -0.62
N ALA A 315 -14.06 19.92 -1.77
CA ALA A 315 -14.87 20.59 -2.78
C ALA A 315 -16.36 20.56 -2.37
N THR A 316 -17.05 21.67 -2.61
CA THR A 316 -18.48 21.84 -2.32
C THR A 316 -19.34 21.94 -3.59
N ASP A 317 -18.73 21.73 -4.75
CA ASP A 317 -19.42 21.75 -6.05
C ASP A 317 -20.41 20.59 -6.14
N ASP A 318 -21.65 20.85 -6.56
CA ASP A 318 -22.70 19.82 -6.60
C ASP A 318 -22.42 18.67 -7.58
N ARG A 319 -21.49 18.84 -8.53
CA ARG A 319 -21.14 17.81 -9.53
C ARG A 319 -19.96 16.94 -9.11
N TRP A 320 -19.02 17.47 -8.32
CA TRP A 320 -17.75 16.78 -8.03
C TRP A 320 -17.30 16.90 -6.57
N GLY A 321 -18.02 17.66 -5.76
CA GLY A 321 -17.75 17.89 -4.36
C GLY A 321 -18.16 16.71 -3.47
N ALA A 322 -17.99 16.90 -2.18
CA ALA A 322 -18.37 15.91 -1.17
C ALA A 322 -19.51 16.45 -0.30
N PHE A 323 -20.51 15.60 -0.06
CA PHE A 323 -21.52 15.85 0.97
C PHE A 323 -20.92 15.51 2.34
N ARG A 324 -21.31 16.25 3.36
CA ARG A 324 -20.84 16.02 4.73
C ARG A 324 -21.99 15.63 5.64
N VAL A 325 -21.74 14.59 6.41
CA VAL A 325 -22.66 14.10 7.44
C VAL A 325 -22.03 14.40 8.78
N TRP A 326 -22.63 15.32 9.54
CA TRP A 326 -22.15 15.65 10.88
C TRP A 326 -22.79 14.73 11.92
N LEU A 327 -21.97 13.99 12.65
CA LEU A 327 -22.38 13.19 13.80
C LEU A 327 -22.44 14.07 15.04
N ASP A 328 -23.64 14.51 15.38
CA ASP A 328 -23.91 15.21 16.63
C ASP A 328 -24.09 14.21 17.77
N VAL A 329 -23.07 14.08 18.61
CA VAL A 329 -23.03 13.10 19.70
C VAL A 329 -22.82 13.83 21.02
N PRO A 330 -23.69 13.62 22.03
CA PRO A 330 -23.57 14.23 23.35
C PRO A 330 -22.18 14.05 23.97
N VAL A 331 -21.72 15.04 24.72
CA VAL A 331 -20.39 15.06 25.33
C VAL A 331 -20.18 13.83 26.21
N GLU A 332 -21.20 13.45 26.99
CA GLU A 332 -21.19 12.33 27.92
C GLU A 332 -20.94 11.01 27.19
N ALA A 333 -21.67 10.77 26.09
CA ALA A 333 -21.50 9.57 25.27
C ALA A 333 -20.10 9.50 24.61
N ARG A 334 -19.55 10.65 24.20
CA ARG A 334 -18.19 10.72 23.64
C ARG A 334 -17.15 10.42 24.72
N ILE A 335 -17.30 10.96 25.93
CA ILE A 335 -16.41 10.69 27.07
C ILE A 335 -16.42 9.20 27.40
N ASP A 336 -17.61 8.61 27.55
CA ASP A 336 -17.75 7.17 27.85
C ASP A 336 -17.08 6.31 26.77
N TRP A 337 -17.27 6.66 25.50
CA TRP A 337 -16.65 5.96 24.37
C TRP A 337 -15.12 6.08 24.38
N ILE A 338 -14.59 7.27 24.63
CA ILE A 338 -13.14 7.52 24.71
C ILE A 338 -12.53 6.71 25.86
N ILE A 339 -13.12 6.78 27.06
CA ILE A 339 -12.65 6.02 28.23
C ILE A 339 -12.66 4.52 27.94
N LYS A 340 -13.72 4.01 27.29
CA LYS A 340 -13.82 2.60 26.91
C LYS A 340 -12.76 2.20 25.88
N SER A 341 -12.56 3.03 24.85
CA SER A 341 -11.66 2.75 23.73
C SER A 341 -10.17 2.84 24.12
N TYR A 342 -9.84 3.70 25.08
CA TYR A 342 -8.47 3.95 25.54
C TYR A 342 -8.20 3.44 26.95
N ARG A 343 -9.03 2.51 27.44
CA ARG A 343 -8.91 1.95 28.80
C ARG A 343 -7.51 1.43 29.14
N HIS A 344 -6.77 0.93 28.14
CA HIS A 344 -5.41 0.45 28.33
C HIS A 344 -4.41 1.57 28.69
N TYR A 345 -4.58 2.76 28.11
CA TYR A 345 -3.73 3.92 28.41
C TYR A 345 -4.11 4.58 29.74
N THR A 346 -5.37 4.46 30.18
CA THR A 346 -5.78 4.99 31.50
C THR A 346 -5.30 4.11 32.66
N THR A 347 -4.93 2.85 32.38
CA THR A 347 -4.37 1.91 33.36
C THR A 347 -2.84 1.84 33.34
N ASP A 348 -2.18 2.28 32.27
CA ASP A 348 -0.72 2.28 32.13
C ASP A 348 -0.20 3.68 31.79
N ARG A 349 0.25 4.37 32.85
CA ARG A 349 0.76 5.74 32.78
C ARG A 349 2.05 5.84 31.95
N GLY A 350 2.90 4.81 31.96
CA GLY A 350 4.15 4.80 31.20
C GLY A 350 3.88 4.73 29.69
N ALA A 351 2.92 3.89 29.28
CA ALA A 351 2.47 3.83 27.89
C ALA A 351 1.87 5.18 27.42
N LEU A 352 1.08 5.85 28.26
CA LEU A 352 0.52 7.16 27.95
C LEU A 352 1.62 8.22 27.76
N GLU A 353 2.57 8.31 28.69
CA GLU A 353 3.68 9.29 28.63
C GLU A 353 4.54 9.09 27.37
N SER A 354 4.84 7.83 27.02
CA SER A 354 5.60 7.51 25.80
C SER A 354 4.90 7.93 24.50
N THR A 355 3.57 7.98 24.50
CA THR A 355 2.76 8.36 23.33
C THR A 355 2.82 9.86 23.04
N PHE A 356 3.03 10.70 24.06
CA PHE A 356 3.14 12.16 23.92
C PHE A 356 4.57 12.67 23.65
N THR A 357 5.57 11.79 23.74
CA THR A 357 6.99 12.10 23.48
C THR A 357 7.46 11.74 22.06
N LEU A 358 6.59 11.19 21.22
CA LEU A 358 6.79 10.96 19.77
C LEU A 358 6.31 12.17 18.97
#